data_AF-A0A7W9TSV0-F1
#
_entry.id   AF-A0A7W9TSV0-F1
#
_cell.length_a   1.000
_cell.length_b   1.000
_cell.length_c   1.000
_cell.angle_alpha   90.00
_cell.angle_beta   90.00
_cell.angle_gamma   90.00
#
_symmetry.space_group_name_H-M   'P 1'
#
loop_
_entity.id
_entity.type
_entity.pdbx_description
1 polymer ?
#
loop_
_entity_poly.entity_id
_entity_poly.type
_entity_poly.pdbx_seq_one_letter_code
_entity_poly.pdbx_strand_id
1 'polypeptide(L)'
;MTPRDALDHLWMLAHPQEAGHEAVGHAAAALDLIDVHGDDPGLPSVFRVGTLAAASIGAAGLAAARFHALRGGPDQRVSIDVRRALAAFRSERYLSVDGGAPFELRHPVTGYFETRDGRWIQLHANFAHHLQGILRVLGCGESHDEVARAVRSNWDGAALDAALAEAGLCAALVRSPREWAAHEQAQAVASLPLFEIERIGDAEAPALQPAERPLEGVRVVDLTRIIAGPVAGRTLAHHGADVLLINAAHLPNIAPLVIDNGRGKRSATLDLREAVDREQLHALIRDADVFLQGYRPGALAAHGFAPEVLARERPGIVCVSICAYSHRGPWHERRGFDSLVQSASGIVWNESTVAGTAKHFDRPRPLPCQALDHATGYLAAFATMVALARRAREGGSWHVRLSLAQTGRWLQTMGMLENGQQAPEVSAQDVADCLEETLTPFGRVRAVKPAEHLERTPAFYARPCVPIGTDRPQWDA
;
A
#
# COMPACT_ATOMS: atom_id res chain seq x y z
N MET A 1 -16.23 -12.58 -8.36
CA MET A 1 -16.51 -11.18 -7.99
C MET A 1 -16.05 -10.31 -9.13
N THR A 2 -16.91 -9.41 -9.62
CA THR A 2 -16.55 -8.42 -10.66
C THR A 2 -15.88 -7.19 -10.03
N PRO A 3 -15.22 -6.32 -10.82
CA PRO A 3 -14.75 -5.00 -10.37
C PRO A 3 -15.82 -4.18 -9.65
N ARG A 4 -17.06 -4.19 -10.15
CA ARG A 4 -18.18 -3.47 -9.55
C ARG A 4 -18.58 -4.07 -8.20
N ASP A 5 -18.75 -5.40 -8.11
CA ASP A 5 -19.10 -6.07 -6.84
C ASP A 5 -18.06 -5.79 -5.74
N ALA A 6 -16.78 -5.79 -6.11
CA ALA A 6 -15.68 -5.51 -5.18
C ALA A 6 -15.72 -4.06 -4.68
N LEU A 7 -16.03 -3.11 -5.56
CA LEU A 7 -16.18 -1.70 -5.21
C LEU A 7 -17.40 -1.47 -4.28
N ASP A 8 -18.55 -2.07 -4.61
CA ASP A 8 -19.75 -2.00 -3.78
C ASP A 8 -19.47 -2.54 -2.36
N HIS A 9 -18.75 -3.67 -2.27
CA HIS A 9 -18.31 -4.24 -0.98
C HIS A 9 -17.44 -3.27 -0.16
N LEU A 10 -16.46 -2.60 -0.78
CA LEU A 10 -15.63 -1.60 -0.08
C LEU A 10 -16.47 -0.44 0.45
N TRP A 11 -17.39 0.06 -0.37
CA TRP A 11 -18.22 1.19 -0.02
C TRP A 11 -19.15 0.89 1.15
N MET A 12 -19.76 -0.31 1.16
CA MET A 12 -20.59 -0.78 2.26
C MET A 12 -19.79 -0.99 3.55
N LEU A 13 -18.57 -1.53 3.48
CA LEU A 13 -17.70 -1.69 4.65
C LEU A 13 -17.32 -0.34 5.30
N ALA A 14 -17.19 0.71 4.52
CA ALA A 14 -16.86 2.05 5.01
C ALA A 14 -18.05 2.77 5.66
N HIS A 15 -19.29 2.31 5.45
CA HIS A 15 -20.51 2.97 5.93
C HIS A 15 -21.45 2.00 6.70
N PRO A 16 -20.96 1.26 7.73
CA PRO A 16 -21.72 0.17 8.37
C PRO A 16 -22.82 0.64 9.33
N GLN A 17 -22.79 1.91 9.78
CA GLN A 17 -23.71 2.46 10.80
C GLN A 17 -24.68 3.51 10.27
N GLU A 18 -24.83 3.64 8.95
CA GLU A 18 -25.81 4.56 8.35
C GLU A 18 -27.25 4.02 8.40
N ALA A 19 -27.67 3.42 9.53
CA ALA A 19 -28.95 2.71 9.73
C ALA A 19 -30.21 3.60 9.78
N GLY A 20 -30.13 4.84 9.29
CA GLY A 20 -31.29 5.65 8.94
C GLY A 20 -31.60 5.50 7.45
N HIS A 21 -32.88 5.34 7.08
CA HIS A 21 -33.30 5.13 5.68
C HIS A 21 -32.70 6.16 4.67
N GLU A 22 -32.46 7.40 5.11
CA GLU A 22 -31.89 8.47 4.27
C GLU A 22 -30.37 8.31 4.02
N ALA A 23 -29.60 7.86 5.03
CA ALA A 23 -28.16 7.74 4.91
C ALA A 23 -27.74 6.53 4.06
N VAL A 24 -28.40 5.37 4.23
CA VAL A 24 -28.27 4.23 3.30
C VAL A 24 -28.59 4.64 1.87
N GLY A 25 -29.59 5.50 1.68
CA GLY A 25 -29.94 6.08 0.38
C GLY A 25 -28.81 6.90 -0.23
N HIS A 26 -28.10 7.70 0.56
CA HIS A 26 -26.95 8.49 0.10
C HIS A 26 -25.72 7.63 -0.23
N ALA A 27 -25.42 6.60 0.57
CA ALA A 27 -24.33 5.68 0.28
C ALA A 27 -24.59 4.87 -1.00
N ALA A 28 -25.82 4.37 -1.18
CA ALA A 28 -26.21 3.67 -2.41
C ALA A 28 -26.20 4.62 -3.63
N ALA A 29 -26.71 5.85 -3.50
CA ALA A 29 -26.71 6.84 -4.57
C ALA A 29 -25.28 7.26 -4.99
N ALA A 30 -24.29 7.21 -4.09
CA ALA A 30 -22.91 7.46 -4.45
C ALA A 30 -22.36 6.42 -5.44
N LEU A 31 -22.80 5.16 -5.33
CA LEU A 31 -22.39 4.09 -6.24
C LEU A 31 -22.98 4.27 -7.66
N ASP A 32 -24.06 5.03 -7.82
CA ASP A 32 -24.61 5.39 -9.14
C ASP A 32 -23.75 6.43 -9.88
N LEU A 33 -22.83 7.08 -9.16
CA LEU A 33 -21.90 8.08 -9.70
C LEU A 33 -20.56 7.48 -10.15
N ILE A 34 -20.38 6.16 -10.11
CA ILE A 34 -19.14 5.53 -10.57
C ILE A 34 -19.36 4.49 -11.67
N ASP A 35 -18.66 4.68 -12.78
CA ASP A 35 -18.61 3.75 -13.90
C ASP A 35 -17.30 2.94 -13.84
N VAL A 36 -17.41 1.61 -13.98
CA VAL A 36 -16.26 0.70 -14.02
C VAL A 36 -16.22 0.01 -15.37
N HIS A 37 -15.09 0.09 -16.06
CA HIS A 37 -14.89 -0.45 -17.41
C HIS A 37 -13.80 -1.53 -17.43
N GLY A 38 -14.04 -2.60 -18.21
CA GLY A 38 -13.14 -3.75 -18.29
C GLY A 38 -13.36 -4.78 -17.19
N ASP A 39 -12.68 -5.93 -17.31
CA ASP A 39 -12.70 -7.03 -16.34
C ASP A 39 -11.37 -7.80 -16.43
N ASP A 40 -11.15 -8.73 -15.51
CA ASP A 40 -10.05 -9.67 -15.52
C ASP A 40 -10.19 -10.77 -16.59
N PRO A 41 -9.06 -11.36 -17.05
CA PRO A 41 -7.69 -11.04 -16.66
C PRO A 41 -7.10 -9.89 -17.51
N GLY A 42 -6.41 -8.96 -16.86
CA GLY A 42 -5.57 -7.96 -17.55
C GLY A 42 -4.06 -8.16 -17.37
N LEU A 43 -3.64 -9.15 -16.57
CA LEU A 43 -2.25 -9.56 -16.34
C LEU A 43 -2.19 -11.08 -16.16
N PRO A 44 -1.04 -11.73 -16.43
CA PRO A 44 -0.86 -13.17 -16.21
C PRO A 44 -0.92 -13.48 -14.71
N SER A 45 -2.09 -13.92 -14.26
CA SER A 45 -2.39 -14.25 -12.86
C SER A 45 -3.65 -15.08 -12.78
N VAL A 46 -3.68 -16.04 -11.85
CA VAL A 46 -4.92 -16.77 -11.53
C VAL A 46 -5.82 -16.01 -10.58
N PHE A 47 -5.34 -14.90 -10.01
CA PHE A 47 -6.11 -14.01 -9.16
C PHE A 47 -6.71 -12.86 -9.96
N ARG A 48 -7.81 -12.31 -9.47
CA ARG A 48 -8.49 -11.15 -10.05
C ARG A 48 -7.80 -9.83 -9.67
N VAL A 49 -6.57 -9.66 -10.16
CA VAL A 49 -5.73 -8.49 -9.85
C VAL A 49 -6.33 -7.21 -10.45
N GLY A 50 -6.97 -7.28 -11.61
CA GLY A 50 -7.67 -6.15 -12.24
C GLY A 50 -8.87 -5.67 -11.43
N THR A 51 -9.66 -6.61 -10.91
CA THR A 51 -10.77 -6.36 -9.98
C THR A 51 -10.26 -5.67 -8.71
N LEU A 52 -9.18 -6.19 -8.10
CA LEU A 52 -8.54 -5.58 -6.93
C LEU A 52 -8.08 -4.14 -7.23
N ALA A 53 -7.45 -3.93 -8.38
CA ALA A 53 -6.94 -2.62 -8.79
C ALA A 53 -8.07 -1.61 -9.04
N ALA A 54 -9.05 -1.96 -9.87
CA ALA A 54 -10.14 -1.06 -10.21
C ALA A 54 -11.03 -0.73 -9.00
N ALA A 55 -11.31 -1.72 -8.14
CA ALA A 55 -12.11 -1.48 -6.94
C ALA A 55 -11.41 -0.57 -5.93
N SER A 56 -10.13 -0.81 -5.63
CA SER A 56 -9.39 -0.01 -4.66
C SER A 56 -9.16 1.43 -5.13
N ILE A 57 -8.81 1.62 -6.40
CA ILE A 57 -8.62 2.95 -7.01
C ILE A 57 -9.96 3.68 -7.19
N GLY A 58 -10.97 2.98 -7.70
CA GLY A 58 -12.31 3.53 -7.88
C GLY A 58 -12.94 4.00 -6.57
N ALA A 59 -12.77 3.23 -5.49
CA ALA A 59 -13.25 3.62 -4.15
C ALA A 59 -12.55 4.89 -3.65
N ALA A 60 -11.23 5.02 -3.85
CA ALA A 60 -10.50 6.24 -3.52
C ALA A 60 -11.00 7.44 -4.34
N GLY A 61 -11.16 7.30 -5.66
CA GLY A 61 -11.69 8.35 -6.53
C GLY A 61 -13.12 8.78 -6.15
N LEU A 62 -13.99 7.82 -5.83
CA LEU A 62 -15.35 8.11 -5.36
C LEU A 62 -15.33 8.82 -4.00
N ALA A 63 -14.49 8.40 -3.05
CA ALA A 63 -14.35 9.10 -1.78
C ALA A 63 -13.83 10.53 -1.95
N ALA A 64 -12.91 10.78 -2.88
CA ALA A 64 -12.47 12.13 -3.21
C ALA A 64 -13.63 12.98 -3.76
N ALA A 65 -14.40 12.44 -4.72
CA ALA A 65 -15.58 13.13 -5.26
C ALA A 65 -16.63 13.43 -4.19
N ARG A 66 -16.91 12.49 -3.28
CA ARG A 66 -17.85 12.69 -2.16
C ARG A 66 -17.34 13.67 -1.13
N PHE A 67 -16.04 13.69 -0.84
CA PHE A 67 -15.44 14.66 0.07
C PHE A 67 -15.49 16.07 -0.52
N HIS A 68 -15.26 16.24 -1.83
CA HIS A 68 -15.47 17.51 -2.51
C HIS A 68 -16.93 17.98 -2.41
N ALA A 69 -17.90 17.10 -2.62
CA ALA A 69 -19.32 17.43 -2.45
C ALA A 69 -19.66 17.85 -1.01
N LEU A 70 -19.06 17.19 -0.01
CA LEU A 70 -19.21 17.56 1.41
C LEU A 70 -18.68 18.97 1.71
N ARG A 71 -17.72 19.48 0.92
CA ARG A 71 -17.17 20.84 1.01
C ARG A 71 -18.02 21.90 0.28
N GLY A 72 -19.17 21.53 -0.26
CA GLY A 72 -20.05 22.41 -1.03
C GLY A 72 -19.80 22.39 -2.54
N GLY A 73 -18.92 21.50 -3.02
CA GLY A 73 -18.76 21.25 -4.45
C GLY A 73 -19.96 20.50 -5.05
N PRO A 74 -20.16 20.55 -6.37
CA PRO A 74 -21.16 19.72 -7.04
C PRO A 74 -20.80 18.24 -7.00
N ASP A 75 -21.83 17.38 -7.01
CA ASP A 75 -21.67 15.97 -7.34
C ASP A 75 -21.08 15.80 -8.74
N GLN A 76 -20.32 14.73 -8.94
CA GLN A 76 -19.63 14.43 -10.19
C GLN A 76 -19.54 12.93 -10.42
N ARG A 77 -19.50 12.49 -11.68
CA ARG A 77 -19.21 11.09 -11.97
C ARG A 77 -17.72 10.79 -11.85
N VAL A 78 -17.43 9.56 -11.50
CA VAL A 78 -16.11 8.95 -11.48
C VAL A 78 -16.10 7.80 -12.47
N SER A 79 -15.02 7.62 -13.22
CA SER A 79 -14.86 6.45 -14.07
C SER A 79 -13.49 5.81 -13.84
N ILE A 80 -13.45 4.48 -13.79
CA ILE A 80 -12.21 3.72 -13.69
C ILE A 80 -12.19 2.60 -14.73
N ASP A 81 -11.06 2.47 -15.42
CA ASP A 81 -10.81 1.41 -16.38
C ASP A 81 -9.80 0.40 -15.81
N VAL A 82 -10.11 -0.89 -15.90
CA VAL A 82 -9.29 -1.98 -15.34
C VAL A 82 -7.87 -1.97 -15.92
N ARG A 83 -7.68 -1.67 -17.21
CA ARG A 83 -6.35 -1.59 -17.83
C ARG A 83 -5.55 -0.42 -17.25
N ARG A 84 -6.16 0.76 -17.06
CA ARG A 84 -5.51 1.91 -16.42
C ARG A 84 -5.18 1.63 -14.95
N ALA A 85 -6.08 0.96 -14.23
CA ALA A 85 -5.87 0.55 -12.85
C ALA A 85 -4.69 -0.42 -12.71
N LEU A 86 -4.58 -1.39 -13.62
CA LEU A 86 -3.44 -2.32 -13.69
C LEU A 86 -2.13 -1.63 -14.06
N ALA A 87 -2.19 -0.58 -14.89
CA ALA A 87 -1.02 0.26 -15.17
C ALA A 87 -0.52 0.94 -13.89
N ALA A 88 -1.43 1.46 -13.07
CA ALA A 88 -1.10 2.09 -11.79
C ALA A 88 -0.54 1.09 -10.76
N PHE A 89 -1.09 -0.13 -10.69
CA PHE A 89 -0.56 -1.23 -9.85
C PHE A 89 0.84 -1.73 -10.26
N ARG A 90 1.35 -1.26 -11.41
CA ARG A 90 2.67 -1.56 -11.95
C ARG A 90 3.46 -0.27 -12.23
N SER A 91 3.10 0.84 -11.61
CA SER A 91 3.65 2.16 -11.96
C SER A 91 5.18 2.20 -11.94
N GLU A 92 5.81 1.54 -10.97
CA GLU A 92 7.27 1.44 -10.84
C GLU A 92 7.93 0.70 -12.00
N ARG A 93 7.20 -0.17 -12.71
CA ARG A 93 7.72 -0.95 -13.84
C ARG A 93 7.71 -0.18 -15.16
N TYR A 94 6.90 0.88 -15.26
CA TYR A 94 6.83 1.76 -16.42
C TYR A 94 7.61 3.07 -16.22
N LEU A 95 8.17 3.26 -15.03
CA LEU A 95 8.97 4.43 -14.69
C LEU A 95 10.27 4.44 -15.52
N SER A 96 10.57 5.57 -16.14
CA SER A 96 11.90 5.87 -16.68
C SER A 96 12.33 7.30 -16.38
N VAL A 97 13.65 7.51 -16.40
CA VAL A 97 14.29 8.82 -16.24
C VAL A 97 15.16 9.05 -17.46
N ASP A 98 15.00 10.20 -18.11
CA ASP A 98 15.76 10.61 -19.30
C ASP A 98 15.75 9.57 -20.44
N GLY A 99 14.64 8.86 -20.60
CA GLY A 99 14.49 7.81 -21.62
C GLY A 99 15.31 6.54 -21.36
N GLY A 100 15.93 6.41 -20.18
CA GLY A 100 16.69 5.24 -19.78
C GLY A 100 15.84 3.97 -19.64
N ALA A 101 16.50 2.82 -19.59
CA ALA A 101 15.84 1.54 -19.34
C ALA A 101 15.14 1.51 -17.97
N PRO A 102 14.08 0.70 -17.80
CA PRO A 102 13.47 0.47 -16.49
C PRO A 102 14.52 0.00 -15.47
N PHE A 103 14.36 0.43 -14.22
CA PHE A 103 15.30 0.12 -13.15
C PHE A 103 15.31 -1.37 -12.79
N GLU A 104 16.49 -1.97 -12.67
CA GLU A 104 16.64 -3.30 -12.06
C GLU A 104 16.56 -3.18 -10.52
N LEU A 105 15.54 -3.81 -9.95
CA LEU A 105 15.16 -3.63 -8.55
C LEU A 105 15.64 -4.74 -7.59
N ARG A 106 16.20 -5.83 -8.11
CA ARG A 106 16.38 -7.08 -7.35
C ARG A 106 17.85 -7.46 -7.21
N HIS A 107 18.28 -7.61 -5.96
CA HIS A 107 19.54 -8.29 -5.65
C HIS A 107 19.44 -9.78 -6.03
N PRO A 108 20.50 -10.46 -6.50
CA PRO A 108 20.46 -11.89 -6.85
C PRO A 108 19.99 -12.83 -5.72
N VAL A 109 20.25 -12.46 -4.47
CA VAL A 109 19.81 -13.20 -3.26
C VAL A 109 18.34 -12.92 -2.90
N THR A 110 17.70 -11.91 -3.50
CA THR A 110 16.26 -11.70 -3.37
C THR A 110 15.52 -12.64 -4.30
N GLY A 111 14.91 -13.69 -3.76
CA GLY A 111 14.30 -14.72 -4.58
C GLY A 111 13.77 -15.89 -3.77
N TYR A 112 13.47 -16.97 -4.50
CA TYR A 112 12.95 -18.20 -3.93
C TYR A 112 14.02 -19.28 -3.95
N PHE A 113 14.14 -20.01 -2.84
CA PHE A 113 15.13 -21.08 -2.67
C PHE A 113 14.45 -22.36 -2.21
N GLU A 114 14.79 -23.46 -2.85
CA GLU A 114 14.34 -24.80 -2.45
C GLU A 114 15.09 -25.22 -1.18
N THR A 115 14.33 -25.62 -0.17
CA THR A 115 14.79 -26.04 1.15
C THR A 115 15.01 -27.56 1.18
N ARG A 116 15.71 -28.05 2.21
CA ARG A 116 16.10 -29.46 2.33
C ARG A 116 14.92 -30.43 2.30
N ASP A 117 13.79 -30.03 2.86
CA ASP A 117 12.54 -30.79 2.89
C ASP A 117 11.68 -30.59 1.63
N GLY A 118 12.26 -30.04 0.55
CA GLY A 118 11.60 -29.81 -0.74
C GLY A 118 10.62 -28.64 -0.74
N ARG A 119 10.56 -27.85 0.34
CA ARG A 119 9.71 -26.66 0.38
C ARG A 119 10.40 -25.45 -0.26
N TRP A 120 9.68 -24.35 -0.42
CA TRP A 120 10.24 -23.10 -0.94
C TRP A 120 10.20 -22.00 0.10
N ILE A 121 11.32 -21.30 0.29
CA ILE A 121 11.38 -20.08 1.10
C ILE A 121 11.71 -18.89 0.22
N GLN A 122 11.05 -17.76 0.48
CA GLN A 122 11.39 -16.49 -0.13
C GLN A 122 12.30 -15.68 0.78
N LEU A 123 13.42 -15.20 0.24
CA LEU A 123 14.36 -14.30 0.90
C LEU A 123 14.23 -12.89 0.31
N HIS A 124 14.19 -11.86 1.16
CA HIS A 124 14.17 -10.46 0.74
C HIS A 124 15.46 -9.75 1.16
N ALA A 125 16.40 -9.64 0.22
CA ALA A 125 17.77 -9.16 0.43
C ALA A 125 18.09 -7.83 -0.28
N ASN A 126 17.08 -7.05 -0.67
CA ASN A 126 17.28 -5.78 -1.40
C ASN A 126 17.94 -4.66 -0.56
N PHE A 127 18.10 -4.86 0.75
CA PHE A 127 18.83 -3.93 1.61
C PHE A 127 20.08 -4.61 2.16
N ALA A 128 21.21 -3.89 2.15
CA ALA A 128 22.50 -4.42 2.57
C ALA A 128 22.46 -5.08 3.97
N HIS A 129 21.80 -4.46 4.95
CA HIS A 129 21.68 -5.04 6.29
C HIS A 129 20.82 -6.32 6.33
N HIS A 130 19.80 -6.45 5.47
CA HIS A 130 19.04 -7.70 5.32
C HIS A 130 19.89 -8.79 4.66
N LEU A 131 20.59 -8.46 3.57
CA LEU A 131 21.50 -9.38 2.89
C LEU A 131 22.53 -9.94 3.87
N GLN A 132 23.28 -9.05 4.54
CA GLN A 132 24.34 -9.44 5.47
C GLN A 132 23.81 -10.29 6.64
N GLY A 133 22.62 -9.98 7.15
CA GLY A 133 21.98 -10.81 8.17
C GLY A 133 21.59 -12.19 7.67
N ILE A 134 21.01 -12.29 6.47
CA ILE A 134 20.65 -13.57 5.84
C ILE A 134 21.89 -14.43 5.62
N LEU A 135 22.96 -13.87 5.06
CA LEU A 135 24.22 -14.59 4.83
C LEU A 135 24.83 -15.11 6.14
N ARG A 136 24.72 -14.34 7.23
CA ARG A 136 25.18 -14.76 8.56
C ARG A 136 24.39 -15.94 9.11
N VAL A 137 23.06 -15.94 8.97
CA VAL A 137 22.22 -17.07 9.41
C VAL A 137 22.48 -18.31 8.57
N LEU A 138 22.68 -18.15 7.26
CA LEU A 138 22.95 -19.27 6.36
C LEU A 138 24.40 -19.78 6.43
N GLY A 139 25.34 -18.95 6.89
CA GLY A 139 26.77 -19.28 6.95
C GLY A 139 27.41 -19.43 5.57
N CYS A 140 27.02 -18.60 4.60
CA CYS A 140 27.45 -18.72 3.20
C CYS A 140 27.87 -17.39 2.57
N GLY A 141 28.48 -17.47 1.37
CA GLY A 141 28.78 -16.32 0.51
C GLY A 141 27.55 -15.72 -0.15
N GLU A 142 27.74 -14.58 -0.84
CA GLU A 142 26.64 -13.75 -1.39
C GLU A 142 26.13 -14.16 -2.77
N SER A 143 26.73 -15.19 -3.40
CA SER A 143 26.25 -15.66 -4.69
C SER A 143 24.95 -16.43 -4.56
N HIS A 144 24.09 -16.33 -5.58
CA HIS A 144 22.83 -17.08 -5.63
C HIS A 144 23.04 -18.59 -5.41
N ASP A 145 24.07 -19.17 -6.02
CA ASP A 145 24.34 -20.61 -5.95
C ASP A 145 24.84 -21.06 -4.57
N GLU A 146 25.63 -20.23 -3.89
CA GLU A 146 26.04 -20.51 -2.50
C GLU A 146 24.85 -20.46 -1.54
N VAL A 147 24.00 -19.45 -1.68
CA VAL A 147 22.76 -19.33 -0.89
C VAL A 147 21.84 -20.53 -1.17
N ALA A 148 21.61 -20.87 -2.43
CA ALA A 148 20.79 -22.01 -2.81
C ALA A 148 21.33 -23.33 -2.24
N ARG A 149 22.65 -23.54 -2.30
CA ARG A 149 23.29 -24.73 -1.72
C ARG A 149 23.14 -24.77 -0.20
N ALA A 150 23.35 -23.64 0.49
CA ALA A 150 23.22 -23.55 1.93
C ALA A 150 21.80 -23.84 2.40
N VAL A 151 20.80 -23.24 1.74
CA VAL A 151 19.37 -23.47 2.04
C VAL A 151 19.00 -24.94 1.80
N ARG A 152 19.34 -25.50 0.63
CA ARG A 152 18.98 -26.87 0.27
C ARG A 152 19.67 -27.95 1.10
N SER A 153 20.89 -27.70 1.57
CA SER A 153 21.68 -28.72 2.29
C SER A 153 21.39 -28.71 3.79
N ASN A 154 21.12 -27.55 4.37
CA ASN A 154 21.20 -27.37 5.82
C ASN A 154 19.86 -27.09 6.50
N TRP A 155 18.83 -26.69 5.75
CA TRP A 155 17.63 -26.07 6.33
C TRP A 155 16.33 -26.68 5.84
N ASP A 156 15.49 -27.14 6.79
CA ASP A 156 14.07 -27.36 6.53
C ASP A 156 13.34 -26.02 6.52
N GLY A 157 12.32 -25.88 5.67
CA GLY A 157 11.70 -24.58 5.40
C GLY A 157 11.09 -23.89 6.63
N ALA A 158 10.39 -24.63 7.49
CA ALA A 158 9.79 -24.06 8.70
C ALA A 158 10.85 -23.60 9.73
N ALA A 159 11.93 -24.36 9.88
CA ALA A 159 13.03 -24.02 10.79
C ALA A 159 13.76 -22.75 10.32
N LEU A 160 14.02 -22.63 9.02
CA LEU A 160 14.66 -21.44 8.46
C LEU A 160 13.76 -20.21 8.53
N ASP A 161 12.46 -20.36 8.27
CA ASP A 161 11.49 -19.26 8.42
C ASP A 161 11.50 -18.69 9.84
N ALA A 162 11.53 -19.57 10.85
CA ALA A 162 11.60 -19.19 12.26
C ALA A 162 12.96 -18.54 12.60
N ALA A 163 14.08 -19.14 12.19
CA ALA A 163 15.42 -18.62 12.48
C ALA A 163 15.65 -17.23 11.87
N LEU A 164 15.20 -17.01 10.64
CA LEU A 164 15.28 -15.69 9.99
C LEU A 164 14.35 -14.67 10.67
N ALA A 165 13.15 -15.08 11.08
CA ALA A 165 12.24 -14.20 11.81
C ALA A 165 12.80 -13.78 13.18
N GLU A 166 13.37 -14.73 13.95
CA GLU A 166 14.01 -14.47 15.24
C GLU A 166 15.23 -13.53 15.11
N ALA A 167 16.00 -13.68 14.02
CA ALA A 167 17.07 -12.75 13.69
C ALA A 167 16.58 -11.38 13.18
N GLY A 168 15.26 -11.15 13.13
CA GLY A 168 14.65 -9.91 12.67
C GLY A 168 14.86 -9.65 11.17
N LEU A 169 14.99 -10.70 10.37
CA LEU A 169 15.23 -10.66 8.92
C LEU A 169 13.94 -10.87 8.13
N CYS A 170 14.03 -10.55 6.83
CA CYS A 170 12.86 -10.52 5.95
C CYS A 170 12.85 -11.77 5.05
N ALA A 171 12.11 -12.78 5.49
CA ALA A 171 11.86 -14.00 4.74
C ALA A 171 10.45 -14.55 5.03
N ALA A 172 9.98 -15.42 4.15
CA ALA A 172 8.71 -16.12 4.34
C ALA A 172 8.74 -17.49 3.65
N LEU A 173 8.38 -18.54 4.39
CA LEU A 173 8.06 -19.84 3.81
C LEU A 173 6.84 -19.72 2.88
N VAL A 174 6.94 -20.33 1.70
CA VAL A 174 5.80 -20.53 0.79
C VAL A 174 4.89 -21.59 1.40
N ARG A 175 3.72 -21.17 1.87
CA ARG A 175 2.72 -22.03 2.51
C ARG A 175 1.60 -22.34 1.53
N SER A 176 1.02 -23.53 1.65
CA SER A 176 -0.27 -23.81 1.02
C SER A 176 -1.41 -23.02 1.69
N PRO A 177 -2.55 -22.79 1.02
CA PRO A 177 -3.71 -22.15 1.65
C PRO A 177 -4.17 -22.86 2.92
N ARG A 178 -4.09 -24.19 2.96
CA ARG A 178 -4.45 -25.00 4.13
C ARG A 178 -3.52 -24.74 5.32
N GLU A 179 -2.21 -24.71 5.08
CA GLU A 179 -1.22 -24.40 6.12
C GLU A 179 -1.39 -22.97 6.64
N TRP A 180 -1.63 -22.01 5.73
CA TRP A 180 -1.89 -20.63 6.13
C TRP A 180 -3.15 -20.52 6.98
N ALA A 181 -4.28 -21.08 6.55
CA ALA A 181 -5.53 -21.03 7.30
C ALA A 181 -5.45 -21.66 8.71
N ALA A 182 -4.58 -22.65 8.90
CA ALA A 182 -4.32 -23.28 10.20
C ALA A 182 -3.39 -22.46 11.11
N HIS A 183 -2.66 -21.47 10.56
CA HIS A 183 -1.70 -20.67 11.29
C HIS A 183 -2.39 -19.62 12.18
N GLU A 184 -1.94 -19.45 13.42
CA GLU A 184 -2.51 -18.49 14.40
C GLU A 184 -2.56 -17.06 13.86
N GLN A 185 -1.53 -16.64 13.12
CA GLN A 185 -1.54 -15.33 12.46
C GLN A 185 -2.70 -15.17 11.46
N ALA A 186 -2.99 -16.20 10.66
CA ALA A 186 -4.07 -16.11 9.68
C ALA A 186 -5.44 -16.04 10.36
N GLN A 187 -5.61 -16.73 11.49
CA GLN A 187 -6.81 -16.65 12.32
C GLN A 187 -6.97 -15.24 12.92
N ALA A 188 -5.89 -14.63 13.41
CA ALA A 188 -5.90 -13.25 13.89
C ALA A 188 -6.29 -12.25 12.78
N VAL A 189 -5.71 -12.40 11.59
CA VAL A 189 -6.07 -11.61 10.39
C VAL A 189 -7.55 -11.81 10.04
N ALA A 190 -8.03 -13.06 9.97
CA ALA A 190 -9.42 -13.38 9.64
C ALA A 190 -10.46 -12.85 10.65
N SER A 191 -10.04 -12.54 11.88
CA SER A 191 -10.92 -11.95 12.91
C SER A 191 -11.14 -10.44 12.76
N LEU A 192 -10.44 -9.79 11.83
CA LEU A 192 -10.49 -8.34 11.61
C LEU A 192 -11.19 -8.01 10.29
N PRO A 193 -11.81 -6.83 10.17
CA PRO A 193 -12.38 -6.34 8.91
C PRO A 193 -11.25 -6.01 7.91
N LEU A 194 -11.61 -5.70 6.66
CA LEU A 194 -10.63 -5.35 5.62
C LEU A 194 -9.77 -4.12 6.01
N PHE A 195 -10.42 -3.12 6.58
CA PHE A 195 -9.82 -1.95 7.20
C PHE A 195 -10.69 -1.52 8.38
N GLU A 196 -10.10 -0.82 9.33
CA GLU A 196 -10.79 -0.26 10.51
C GLU A 196 -10.74 1.26 10.43
N ILE A 197 -11.82 1.92 10.86
CA ILE A 197 -11.92 3.37 11.03
C ILE A 197 -12.53 3.62 12.40
N GLU A 198 -11.68 3.81 13.40
CA GLU A 198 -12.06 3.88 14.82
C GLU A 198 -11.92 5.30 15.35
N ARG A 199 -12.86 5.74 16.18
CA ARG A 199 -12.76 7.03 16.88
C ARG A 199 -11.84 6.86 18.09
N ILE A 200 -10.80 7.68 18.21
CA ILE A 200 -9.76 7.58 19.25
C ILE A 200 -9.67 8.80 20.17
N GLY A 201 -10.51 9.81 19.94
CA GLY A 201 -10.56 11.00 20.79
C GLY A 201 -11.72 11.92 20.42
N ASP A 202 -12.12 12.76 21.36
CA ASP A 202 -13.12 13.81 21.13
C ASP A 202 -12.48 15.05 20.52
N ALA A 203 -13.20 15.68 19.58
CA ALA A 203 -12.85 16.96 18.96
C ALA A 203 -14.11 17.53 18.32
N GLU A 204 -14.18 18.86 18.20
CA GLU A 204 -15.27 19.50 17.45
C GLU A 204 -15.16 19.20 15.96
N ALA A 205 -16.31 19.13 15.29
CA ALA A 205 -16.36 19.00 13.84
C ALA A 205 -15.80 20.27 13.18
N PRO A 206 -14.75 20.19 12.34
CA PRO A 206 -14.20 21.36 11.69
C PRO A 206 -15.14 21.85 10.59
N ALA A 207 -15.28 23.17 10.46
CA ALA A 207 -15.97 23.79 9.34
C ALA A 207 -15.16 23.58 8.04
N LEU A 208 -15.70 22.82 7.10
CA LEU A 208 -15.08 22.64 5.79
C LEU A 208 -15.18 23.92 4.96
N GLN A 209 -14.06 24.33 4.38
CA GLN A 209 -14.03 25.43 3.41
C GLN A 209 -14.21 24.86 1.99
N PRO A 210 -14.98 25.54 1.12
CA PRO A 210 -15.00 25.26 -0.31
C PRO A 210 -13.59 25.29 -0.89
N ALA A 211 -13.30 24.41 -1.84
CA ALA A 211 -12.04 24.41 -2.57
C ALA A 211 -12.21 23.79 -3.96
N GLU A 212 -11.25 24.05 -4.85
CA GLU A 212 -11.29 23.56 -6.23
C GLU A 212 -10.94 22.07 -6.31
N ARG A 213 -10.07 21.58 -5.41
CA ARG A 213 -9.69 20.15 -5.36
C ARG A 213 -10.21 19.48 -4.09
N PRO A 214 -10.52 18.16 -4.15
CA PRO A 214 -11.10 17.43 -3.02
C PRO A 214 -10.36 17.63 -1.69
N LEU A 215 -9.03 17.49 -1.69
CA LEU A 215 -8.19 17.52 -0.50
C LEU A 215 -7.36 18.79 -0.37
N GLU A 216 -7.68 19.84 -1.12
CA GLU A 216 -6.98 21.11 -1.01
C GLU A 216 -7.10 21.70 0.41
N GLY A 217 -5.96 22.09 0.98
CA GLY A 217 -5.85 22.55 2.37
C GLY A 217 -5.68 21.42 3.40
N VAL A 218 -5.80 20.15 3.02
CA VAL A 218 -5.52 19.01 3.92
C VAL A 218 -4.01 18.81 4.03
N ARG A 219 -3.47 18.83 5.26
CA ARG A 219 -2.04 18.62 5.54
C ARG A 219 -1.75 17.20 6.01
N VAL A 220 -0.83 16.51 5.34
CA VAL A 220 -0.50 15.09 5.59
C VAL A 220 0.98 14.95 5.94
N VAL A 221 1.25 14.47 7.14
CA VAL A 221 2.60 14.06 7.56
C VAL A 221 2.76 12.57 7.21
N ASP A 222 3.61 12.28 6.23
CA ASP A 222 3.83 10.93 5.68
C ASP A 222 5.18 10.37 6.17
N LEU A 223 5.16 9.36 7.05
CA LEU A 223 6.36 8.65 7.54
C LEU A 223 6.58 7.31 6.84
N THR A 224 5.92 7.08 5.71
CA THR A 224 5.91 5.78 5.06
C THR A 224 7.08 5.59 4.09
N ARG A 225 7.37 4.33 3.77
CA ARG A 225 8.43 3.94 2.83
C ARG A 225 7.97 2.79 1.95
N ILE A 226 8.71 2.54 0.87
CA ILE A 226 8.50 1.44 -0.08
C ILE A 226 7.32 1.66 -1.03
N ILE A 227 6.14 1.04 -0.81
CA ILE A 227 5.02 1.12 -1.78
C ILE A 227 3.69 1.44 -1.08
N ALA A 228 3.15 0.59 -0.20
CA ALA A 228 1.76 0.76 0.29
C ALA A 228 1.47 2.15 0.88
N GLY A 229 2.25 2.56 1.88
CA GLY A 229 2.10 3.88 2.47
C GLY A 229 2.41 5.02 1.48
N PRO A 230 3.51 4.96 0.71
CA PRO A 230 3.80 6.01 -0.27
C PRO A 230 2.74 6.14 -1.37
N VAL A 231 2.09 5.05 -1.79
CA VAL A 231 0.93 5.07 -2.69
C VAL A 231 -0.24 5.81 -2.04
N ALA A 232 -0.54 5.55 -0.76
CA ALA A 232 -1.57 6.29 -0.03
C ALA A 232 -1.27 7.81 -0.01
N GLY A 233 -0.05 8.20 0.38
CA GLY A 233 0.37 9.60 0.39
C GLY A 233 0.31 10.24 -1.00
N ARG A 234 0.75 9.53 -2.04
CA ARG A 234 0.69 9.99 -3.44
C ARG A 234 -0.76 10.20 -3.91
N THR A 235 -1.67 9.30 -3.53
CA THR A 235 -3.10 9.42 -3.82
C THR A 235 -3.75 10.58 -3.08
N LEU A 236 -3.36 10.86 -1.84
CA LEU A 236 -3.86 12.07 -1.17
C LEU A 236 -3.34 13.34 -1.87
N ALA A 237 -2.08 13.35 -2.30
CA ALA A 237 -1.47 14.49 -2.99
C ALA A 237 -2.12 14.80 -4.35
N HIS A 238 -2.42 13.79 -5.18
CA HIS A 238 -3.01 14.06 -6.50
C HIS A 238 -4.47 14.54 -6.46
N HIS A 239 -5.13 14.40 -5.30
CA HIS A 239 -6.45 14.95 -5.01
C HIS A 239 -6.40 16.29 -4.26
N GLY A 240 -5.20 16.82 -3.96
CA GLY A 240 -5.02 18.19 -3.47
C GLY A 240 -4.34 18.34 -2.12
N ALA A 241 -4.06 17.26 -1.40
CA ALA A 241 -3.43 17.37 -0.09
C ALA A 241 -1.99 17.90 -0.19
N ASP A 242 -1.58 18.71 0.80
CA ASP A 242 -0.18 19.05 1.03
C ASP A 242 0.48 17.92 1.81
N VAL A 243 1.21 17.06 1.10
CA VAL A 243 1.84 15.88 1.68
C VAL A 243 3.33 16.12 1.87
N LEU A 244 3.76 16.06 3.13
CA LEU A 244 5.16 16.17 3.54
C LEU A 244 5.68 14.80 3.95
N LEU A 245 6.51 14.20 3.10
CA LEU A 245 7.25 12.98 3.41
C LEU A 245 8.37 13.29 4.40
N ILE A 246 8.35 12.64 5.55
CA ILE A 246 9.41 12.67 6.55
C ILE A 246 10.21 11.38 6.47
N ASN A 247 11.50 11.50 6.20
CA ASN A 247 12.45 10.38 6.14
C ASN A 247 13.68 10.69 7.00
N ALA A 248 14.67 9.80 7.03
CA ALA A 248 15.95 10.06 7.69
C ALA A 248 17.11 9.57 6.82
N ALA A 249 18.26 10.26 6.90
CA ALA A 249 19.42 9.96 6.06
C ALA A 249 19.96 8.53 6.25
N HIS A 250 19.80 7.96 7.44
CA HIS A 250 20.26 6.61 7.76
C HIS A 250 19.32 5.50 7.24
N LEU A 251 18.13 5.85 6.76
CA LEU A 251 17.15 4.88 6.27
C LEU A 251 17.43 4.53 4.80
N PRO A 252 17.48 3.23 4.45
CA PRO A 252 17.68 2.84 3.07
C PRO A 252 16.46 3.17 2.22
N ASN A 253 16.72 3.62 0.99
CA ASN A 253 15.72 3.99 0.00
C ASN A 253 15.96 3.24 -1.31
N ILE A 254 14.88 2.93 -2.03
CA ILE A 254 14.94 2.34 -3.36
C ILE A 254 14.59 3.45 -4.35
N ALA A 255 15.60 3.94 -5.09
CA ALA A 255 15.50 5.15 -5.91
C ALA A 255 14.25 5.20 -6.82
N PRO A 256 13.93 4.19 -7.65
CA PRO A 256 12.72 4.24 -8.47
C PRO A 256 11.42 4.34 -7.67
N LEU A 257 11.34 3.72 -6.48
CA LEU A 257 10.16 3.85 -5.62
C LEU A 257 10.04 5.25 -5.01
N VAL A 258 11.17 5.91 -4.71
CA VAL A 258 11.19 7.31 -4.27
C VAL A 258 10.71 8.23 -5.39
N ILE A 259 11.17 8.00 -6.62
CA ILE A 259 10.80 8.82 -7.78
C ILE A 259 9.31 8.64 -8.09
N ASP A 260 8.84 7.39 -8.22
CA ASP A 260 7.46 7.12 -8.60
C ASP A 260 6.45 7.54 -7.51
N ASN A 261 6.71 7.18 -6.26
CA ASN A 261 5.80 7.47 -5.15
C ASN A 261 6.00 8.87 -4.53
N GLY A 262 7.07 9.59 -4.91
CA GLY A 262 7.35 10.96 -4.46
C GLY A 262 6.59 12.03 -5.23
N ARG A 263 5.93 11.68 -6.35
CA ARG A 263 5.18 12.62 -7.19
C ARG A 263 4.05 13.27 -6.40
N GLY A 264 3.94 14.60 -6.49
CA GLY A 264 2.97 15.40 -5.74
C GLY A 264 3.38 15.74 -4.30
N LYS A 265 4.48 15.20 -3.77
CA LYS A 265 4.86 15.34 -2.36
C LYS A 265 6.08 16.23 -2.18
N ARG A 266 6.14 16.91 -1.04
CA ARG A 266 7.37 17.49 -0.48
C ARG A 266 8.13 16.43 0.30
N SER A 267 9.43 16.60 0.49
CA SER A 267 10.28 15.64 1.19
C SER A 267 11.30 16.31 2.10
N ALA A 268 11.19 16.06 3.41
CA ALA A 268 12.10 16.57 4.43
C ALA A 268 12.71 15.42 5.26
N THR A 269 13.76 15.74 6.01
CA THR A 269 14.44 14.78 6.89
C THR A 269 14.27 15.14 8.36
N LEU A 270 13.90 14.15 9.17
CA LEU A 270 13.92 14.19 10.64
C LEU A 270 14.37 12.83 11.18
N ASP A 271 15.39 12.80 12.02
CA ASP A 271 15.88 11.59 12.67
C ASP A 271 15.27 11.40 14.05
N LEU A 272 14.28 10.51 14.16
CA LEU A 272 13.53 10.30 15.41
C LEU A 272 14.35 9.68 16.56
N ARG A 273 15.64 9.40 16.35
CA ARG A 273 16.61 9.08 17.41
C ARG A 273 16.99 10.33 18.21
N GLU A 274 16.97 11.49 17.57
CA GLU A 274 17.30 12.79 18.16
C GLU A 274 16.05 13.44 18.79
N ALA A 275 16.21 14.00 19.98
CA ALA A 275 15.08 14.62 20.70
C ALA A 275 14.54 15.86 19.97
N VAL A 276 15.43 16.68 19.42
CA VAL A 276 15.08 17.91 18.67
C VAL A 276 14.23 17.61 17.44
N ASP A 277 14.54 16.53 16.72
CA ASP A 277 13.80 16.14 15.52
C ASP A 277 12.43 15.53 15.88
N ARG A 278 12.32 14.86 17.03
CA ARG A 278 11.01 14.45 17.57
C ARG A 278 10.16 15.66 17.92
N GLU A 279 10.72 16.68 18.57
CA GLU A 279 10.02 17.92 18.87
C GLU A 279 9.57 18.66 17.60
N GLN A 280 10.43 18.71 16.58
CA GLN A 280 10.08 19.29 15.27
C GLN A 280 8.94 18.52 14.60
N LEU A 281 8.92 17.18 14.69
CA LEU A 281 7.82 16.38 14.17
C LEU A 281 6.51 16.63 14.94
N HIS A 282 6.56 16.73 16.26
CA HIS A 282 5.40 17.15 17.07
C HIS A 282 4.87 18.53 16.64
N ALA A 283 5.76 19.50 16.38
CA ALA A 283 5.38 20.81 15.89
C ALA A 283 4.65 20.75 14.53
N LEU A 284 5.15 19.93 13.59
CA LEU A 284 4.46 19.68 12.31
C LEU A 284 3.06 19.07 12.50
N ILE A 285 2.93 18.12 13.43
CA ILE A 285 1.68 17.39 13.68
C ILE A 285 0.58 18.28 14.24
N ARG A 286 0.92 19.32 15.03
CA ARG A 286 -0.07 20.27 15.58
C ARG A 286 -0.90 20.95 14.48
N ASP A 287 -0.31 21.14 13.32
CA ASP A 287 -0.95 21.78 12.16
C ASP A 287 -1.35 20.78 11.07
N ALA A 288 -1.22 19.48 11.32
CA ALA A 288 -1.57 18.42 10.39
C ALA A 288 -3.03 17.98 10.54
N ASP A 289 -3.58 17.43 9.46
CA ASP A 289 -4.88 16.74 9.46
C ASP A 289 -4.72 15.23 9.52
N VAL A 290 -3.65 14.73 8.88
CA VAL A 290 -3.39 13.30 8.74
C VAL A 290 -1.96 12.98 9.15
N PHE A 291 -1.81 11.96 10.01
CA PHE A 291 -0.53 11.34 10.30
C PHE A 291 -0.51 9.92 9.72
N LEU A 292 0.33 9.68 8.72
CA LEU A 292 0.38 8.44 7.95
C LEU A 292 1.67 7.68 8.24
N GLN A 293 1.57 6.42 8.69
CA GLN A 293 2.73 5.60 9.03
C GLN A 293 2.61 4.15 8.54
N GLY A 294 3.76 3.57 8.17
CA GLY A 294 3.88 2.22 7.59
C GLY A 294 4.86 1.32 8.35
N TYR A 295 5.14 1.64 9.62
CA TYR A 295 6.01 0.85 10.48
C TYR A 295 5.24 -0.26 11.19
N ARG A 296 5.99 -1.19 11.77
CA ARG A 296 5.42 -2.23 12.63
C ARG A 296 4.60 -1.58 13.76
N PRO A 297 3.46 -2.17 14.15
CA PRO A 297 2.72 -1.80 15.35
C PRO A 297 3.66 -1.52 16.53
N GLY A 298 3.47 -0.36 17.18
CA GLY A 298 4.28 0.07 18.32
C GLY A 298 5.62 0.75 17.99
N ALA A 299 6.16 0.62 16.77
CA ALA A 299 7.49 1.14 16.46
C ALA A 299 7.60 2.66 16.62
N LEU A 300 6.65 3.44 16.10
CA LEU A 300 6.64 4.90 16.29
C LEU A 300 6.09 5.33 17.66
N ALA A 301 5.27 4.49 18.30
CA ALA A 301 4.80 4.74 19.66
C ALA A 301 5.98 4.78 20.65
N ALA A 302 6.99 3.92 20.45
CA ALA A 302 8.23 3.94 21.21
C ALA A 302 9.03 5.26 21.06
N HIS A 303 8.73 6.06 20.03
CA HIS A 303 9.32 7.38 19.81
C HIS A 303 8.37 8.54 20.18
N GLY A 304 7.22 8.27 20.81
CA GLY A 304 6.26 9.30 21.25
C GLY A 304 5.08 9.55 20.31
N PHE A 305 4.99 8.83 19.20
CA PHE A 305 3.98 9.07 18.15
C PHE A 305 2.89 7.98 18.12
N ALA A 306 2.39 7.59 19.30
CA ALA A 306 1.23 6.70 19.40
C ALA A 306 -0.05 7.45 18.96
N PRO A 307 -0.99 6.84 18.23
CA PRO A 307 -2.21 7.51 17.76
C PRO A 307 -2.99 8.26 18.85
N GLU A 308 -3.09 7.69 20.04
CA GLU A 308 -3.79 8.28 21.19
C GLU A 308 -3.04 9.49 21.77
N VAL A 309 -1.70 9.50 21.66
CA VAL A 309 -0.87 10.66 22.01
C VAL A 309 -1.12 11.78 21.01
N LEU A 310 -1.09 11.46 19.71
CA LEU A 310 -1.32 12.44 18.65
C LEU A 310 -2.74 13.01 18.71
N ALA A 311 -3.75 12.21 19.02
CA ALA A 311 -5.12 12.66 19.19
C ALA A 311 -5.30 13.63 20.37
N ARG A 312 -4.49 13.50 21.43
CA ARG A 312 -4.48 14.45 22.56
C ARG A 312 -3.76 15.75 22.21
N GLU A 313 -2.66 15.67 21.45
CA GLU A 313 -1.90 16.85 21.03
C GLU A 313 -2.62 17.65 19.95
N ARG A 314 -3.23 16.95 19.00
CA ARG A 314 -4.02 17.51 17.89
C ARG A 314 -5.40 16.85 17.85
N PRO A 315 -6.36 17.32 18.66
CA PRO A 315 -7.75 16.88 18.56
C PRO A 315 -8.27 17.09 17.14
N GLY A 316 -8.91 16.07 16.55
CA GLY A 316 -9.36 16.05 15.17
C GLY A 316 -8.34 15.48 14.18
N ILE A 317 -7.21 14.92 14.63
CA ILE A 317 -6.27 14.25 13.71
C ILE A 317 -6.81 12.91 13.21
N VAL A 318 -6.52 12.58 11.96
CA VAL A 318 -6.69 11.24 11.39
C VAL A 318 -5.33 10.53 11.38
N CYS A 319 -5.15 9.52 12.22
CA CYS A 319 -3.98 8.65 12.21
C CYS A 319 -4.22 7.48 11.25
N VAL A 320 -3.23 7.12 10.43
CA VAL A 320 -3.30 6.00 9.48
C VAL A 320 -2.13 5.08 9.72
N SER A 321 -2.40 3.79 9.93
CA SER A 321 -1.39 2.77 10.21
C SER A 321 -1.51 1.60 9.24
N ILE A 322 -0.43 1.36 8.50
CA ILE A 322 -0.30 0.26 7.54
C ILE A 322 0.79 -0.69 8.04
N CYS A 323 0.50 -1.99 8.06
CA CYS A 323 1.48 -3.01 8.45
C CYS A 323 1.38 -4.27 7.58
N ALA A 324 2.35 -5.18 7.68
CA ALA A 324 2.37 -6.38 6.84
C ALA A 324 1.32 -7.41 7.27
N TYR A 325 1.37 -7.85 8.53
CA TYR A 325 0.64 -9.04 8.99
C TYR A 325 -0.57 -8.74 9.89
N SER A 326 -0.99 -7.48 10.02
CA SER A 326 -1.97 -6.99 10.99
C SER A 326 -1.37 -6.62 12.34
N HIS A 327 -2.15 -5.84 13.12
CA HIS A 327 -1.80 -5.36 14.44
C HIS A 327 -2.13 -6.36 15.56
N ARG A 328 -2.72 -7.53 15.21
CA ARG A 328 -3.00 -8.65 16.12
C ARG A 328 -2.25 -9.91 15.66
N GLY A 329 -2.14 -10.86 16.57
CA GLY A 329 -1.53 -12.17 16.32
C GLY A 329 0.00 -12.20 16.52
N PRO A 330 0.61 -13.39 16.49
CA PRO A 330 2.01 -13.58 16.85
C PRO A 330 3.01 -12.90 15.91
N TRP A 331 2.60 -12.48 14.70
CA TRP A 331 3.46 -11.83 13.71
C TRP A 331 3.23 -10.31 13.62
N HIS A 332 2.54 -9.69 14.57
CA HIS A 332 2.34 -8.24 14.55
C HIS A 332 3.67 -7.45 14.56
N GLU A 333 4.73 -7.98 15.18
CA GLU A 333 6.08 -7.40 15.15
C GLU A 333 6.98 -7.96 14.04
N ARG A 334 6.48 -8.88 13.22
CA ARG A 334 7.27 -9.49 12.15
C ARG A 334 7.46 -8.48 11.02
N ARG A 335 8.69 -8.40 10.49
CA ARG A 335 8.95 -7.61 9.28
C ARG A 335 8.29 -8.26 8.08
N GLY A 336 7.74 -7.45 7.18
CA GLY A 336 7.10 -7.96 5.98
C GLY A 336 7.20 -6.99 4.82
N PHE A 337 7.11 -7.57 3.64
CA PHE A 337 6.93 -6.92 2.35
C PHE A 337 5.77 -7.65 1.67
N ASP A 338 5.12 -7.01 0.70
CA ASP A 338 4.07 -7.63 -0.10
C ASP A 338 4.45 -9.04 -0.56
N SER A 339 5.58 -9.19 -1.25
CA SER A 339 6.06 -10.49 -1.72
C SER A 339 6.12 -11.57 -0.62
N LEU A 340 6.60 -11.23 0.59
CA LEU A 340 6.64 -12.15 1.71
C LEU A 340 5.25 -12.53 2.22
N VAL A 341 4.32 -11.58 2.22
CA VAL A 341 2.91 -11.84 2.55
C VAL A 341 2.29 -12.75 1.50
N GLN A 342 2.58 -12.56 0.21
CA GLN A 342 2.11 -13.47 -0.85
C GLN A 342 2.62 -14.91 -0.61
N SER A 343 3.89 -15.07 -0.25
CA SER A 343 4.50 -16.38 0.06
C SER A 343 3.84 -17.04 1.27
N ALA A 344 3.68 -16.29 2.37
CA ALA A 344 3.12 -16.82 3.61
C ALA A 344 1.63 -17.14 3.51
N SER A 345 0.86 -16.43 2.68
CA SER A 345 -0.60 -16.47 2.66
C SER A 345 -1.22 -17.47 1.67
N GLY A 346 -0.41 -18.23 0.94
CA GLY A 346 -0.88 -19.19 -0.07
C GLY A 346 -1.17 -18.59 -1.45
N ILE A 347 -0.92 -17.29 -1.65
CA ILE A 347 -1.05 -16.65 -2.97
C ILE A 347 -0.03 -17.24 -3.94
N VAL A 348 1.25 -17.28 -3.55
CA VAL A 348 2.33 -17.86 -4.37
C VAL A 348 2.07 -19.33 -4.66
N TRP A 349 1.54 -20.07 -3.67
CA TRP A 349 1.17 -21.47 -3.86
C TRP A 349 0.11 -21.61 -4.97
N ASN A 350 -1.00 -20.87 -4.89
CA ASN A 350 -2.10 -20.96 -5.85
C ASN A 350 -1.67 -20.53 -7.27
N GLU A 351 -0.90 -19.44 -7.39
CA GLU A 351 -0.30 -19.02 -8.67
C GLU A 351 0.54 -20.13 -9.29
N SER A 352 1.25 -20.91 -8.48
CA SER A 352 2.15 -21.95 -8.95
C SER A 352 1.46 -23.28 -9.27
N THR A 353 0.36 -23.64 -8.57
CA THR A 353 -0.30 -24.94 -8.75
C THR A 353 -1.33 -24.97 -9.87
N VAL A 354 -2.01 -23.85 -10.13
CA VAL A 354 -3.00 -23.77 -11.23
C VAL A 354 -2.30 -23.73 -12.60
N ALA A 355 -1.02 -23.33 -12.64
CA ALA A 355 -0.17 -23.40 -13.82
C ALA A 355 0.26 -24.83 -14.23
N GLY A 356 -0.17 -25.88 -13.50
CA GLY A 356 0.11 -27.27 -13.83
C GLY A 356 -0.06 -28.22 -12.65
N THR A 357 -1.31 -28.60 -12.36
CA THR A 357 -1.88 -29.82 -11.70
C THR A 357 -1.12 -30.65 -10.65
N ALA A 358 0.07 -30.27 -10.18
CA ALA A 358 0.88 -31.07 -9.28
C ALA A 358 0.75 -30.60 -7.82
N LYS A 359 0.87 -31.55 -6.88
CA LYS A 359 0.98 -31.31 -5.43
C LYS A 359 2.29 -30.58 -5.05
N HIS A 360 3.14 -30.33 -6.03
CA HIS A 360 4.46 -29.72 -5.96
C HIS A 360 4.69 -28.91 -7.25
N PHE A 361 5.29 -27.74 -7.18
CA PHE A 361 5.64 -26.94 -8.36
C PHE A 361 7.15 -26.75 -8.46
N ASP A 362 7.67 -26.73 -9.70
CA ASP A 362 9.12 -26.64 -9.95
C ASP A 362 9.71 -25.28 -9.57
N ARG A 363 8.88 -24.23 -9.55
CA ARG A 363 9.30 -22.89 -9.14
C ARG A 363 8.12 -22.02 -8.68
N PRO A 364 8.22 -21.35 -7.51
CA PRO A 364 7.21 -20.42 -7.05
C PRO A 364 6.98 -19.27 -8.04
N ARG A 365 5.71 -18.90 -8.23
CA ARG A 365 5.29 -17.75 -9.03
C ARG A 365 4.58 -16.72 -8.14
N PRO A 366 5.10 -15.48 -8.01
CA PRO A 366 4.38 -14.41 -7.34
C PRO A 366 3.28 -13.83 -8.25
N LEU A 367 2.44 -12.96 -7.67
CA LEU A 367 1.58 -12.07 -8.45
C LEU A 367 2.42 -11.24 -9.45
N PRO A 368 1.83 -10.78 -10.57
CA PRO A 368 2.53 -10.02 -11.62
C PRO A 368 2.98 -8.61 -11.17
N CYS A 369 2.63 -8.18 -9.96
CA CYS A 369 3.05 -6.92 -9.34
C CYS A 369 2.99 -7.02 -7.80
N GLN A 370 3.40 -5.95 -7.10
CA GLN A 370 3.17 -5.80 -5.65
C GLN A 370 1.71 -5.37 -5.40
N ALA A 371 0.77 -6.25 -5.76
CA ALA A 371 -0.66 -5.95 -5.77
C ALA A 371 -1.23 -5.65 -4.38
N LEU A 372 -0.70 -6.29 -3.33
CA LEU A 372 -1.14 -6.08 -1.96
C LEU A 372 -0.69 -4.72 -1.44
N ASP A 373 0.55 -4.31 -1.75
CA ASP A 373 1.07 -3.00 -1.41
C ASP A 373 0.24 -1.90 -2.08
N HIS A 374 0.10 -1.97 -3.41
CA HIS A 374 -0.68 -0.98 -4.17
C HIS A 374 -2.14 -0.90 -3.69
N ALA A 375 -2.83 -2.04 -3.60
CA ALA A 375 -4.22 -2.06 -3.12
C ALA A 375 -4.34 -1.52 -1.69
N THR A 376 -3.45 -1.90 -0.78
CA THR A 376 -3.47 -1.39 0.61
C THR A 376 -3.25 0.11 0.66
N GLY A 377 -2.40 0.66 -0.23
CA GLY A 377 -2.19 2.10 -0.35
C GLY A 377 -3.44 2.85 -0.81
N TYR A 378 -4.09 2.38 -1.88
CA TYR A 378 -5.34 2.98 -2.34
C TYR A 378 -6.47 2.84 -1.32
N LEU A 379 -6.58 1.68 -0.66
CA LEU A 379 -7.53 1.47 0.44
C LEU A 379 -7.25 2.39 1.63
N ALA A 380 -5.98 2.65 1.95
CA ALA A 380 -5.61 3.58 3.00
C ALA A 380 -5.99 5.03 2.65
N ALA A 381 -5.78 5.46 1.40
CA ALA A 381 -6.24 6.77 0.94
C ALA A 381 -7.77 6.88 0.98
N PHE A 382 -8.48 5.85 0.49
CA PHE A 382 -9.93 5.74 0.58
C PHE A 382 -10.43 5.88 2.02
N ALA A 383 -9.94 5.04 2.93
CA ALA A 383 -10.35 5.06 4.34
C ALA A 383 -9.95 6.35 5.06
N THR A 384 -8.84 6.99 4.67
CA THR A 384 -8.45 8.33 5.16
C THR A 384 -9.48 9.39 4.76
N MET A 385 -9.92 9.40 3.50
CA MET A 385 -10.93 10.34 3.02
C MET A 385 -12.30 10.10 3.68
N VAL A 386 -12.66 8.84 3.91
CA VAL A 386 -13.85 8.50 4.72
C VAL A 386 -13.71 9.00 6.15
N ALA A 387 -12.56 8.80 6.80
CA ALA A 387 -12.31 9.31 8.16
C ALA A 387 -12.33 10.84 8.23
N LEU A 388 -11.80 11.55 7.21
CA LEU A 388 -11.89 13.00 7.10
C LEU A 388 -13.35 13.47 6.93
N ALA A 389 -14.16 12.74 6.16
CA ALA A 389 -15.59 13.01 6.02
C ALA A 389 -16.35 12.80 7.33
N ARG A 390 -16.08 11.70 8.06
CA ARG A 390 -16.64 11.46 9.40
C ARG A 390 -16.23 12.54 10.38
N ARG A 391 -14.94 12.91 10.41
CA ARG A 391 -14.43 14.03 11.20
C ARG A 391 -15.21 15.32 10.93
N ALA A 392 -15.47 15.65 9.66
CA ALA A 392 -16.19 16.86 9.30
C ALA A 392 -17.68 16.86 9.70
N ARG A 393 -18.30 15.69 9.83
CA ARG A 393 -19.71 15.54 10.20
C ARG A 393 -19.92 15.35 11.70
N GLU A 394 -19.05 14.57 12.33
CA GLU A 394 -19.21 14.04 13.69
C GLU A 394 -18.16 14.59 14.67
N GLY A 395 -17.11 15.24 14.16
CA GLY A 395 -15.93 15.58 14.95
C GLY A 395 -15.06 14.37 15.28
N GLY A 396 -14.28 14.50 16.34
CA GLY A 396 -13.39 13.45 16.85
C GLY A 396 -12.07 13.27 16.09
N SER A 397 -11.14 12.60 16.75
CA SER A 397 -9.91 12.05 16.16
C SER A 397 -10.15 10.61 15.74
N TRP A 398 -9.52 10.16 14.64
CA TRP A 398 -9.80 8.86 14.04
C TRP A 398 -8.51 8.07 13.79
N HIS A 399 -8.58 6.74 13.90
CA HIS A 399 -7.50 5.81 13.55
C HIS A 399 -7.96 4.88 12.44
N VAL A 400 -7.26 4.95 11.32
CA VAL A 400 -7.42 4.06 10.17
C VAL A 400 -6.34 2.98 10.24
N ARG A 401 -6.74 1.70 10.18
CA ARG A 401 -5.80 0.57 10.26
C ARG A 401 -6.01 -0.40 9.10
N LEU A 402 -4.91 -0.77 8.44
CA LEU A 402 -4.90 -1.74 7.35
C LEU A 402 -3.71 -2.69 7.46
N SER A 403 -3.81 -3.84 6.80
CA SER A 403 -2.66 -4.72 6.62
C SER A 403 -2.62 -5.41 5.27
N LEU A 404 -1.41 -5.63 4.76
CA LEU A 404 -1.19 -6.35 3.51
C LEU A 404 -1.81 -7.76 3.55
N ALA A 405 -1.69 -8.45 4.69
CA ALA A 405 -2.26 -9.79 4.89
C ALA A 405 -3.79 -9.79 4.78
N GLN A 406 -4.46 -8.75 5.27
CA GLN A 406 -5.89 -8.61 5.14
C GLN A 406 -6.31 -8.28 3.70
N THR A 407 -5.56 -7.42 3.01
CA THR A 407 -5.75 -7.17 1.57
C THR A 407 -5.55 -8.43 0.74
N GLY A 408 -4.54 -9.25 1.07
CA GLY A 408 -4.30 -10.55 0.43
C GLY A 408 -5.44 -11.54 0.68
N ARG A 409 -5.98 -11.57 1.90
CA ARG A 409 -7.20 -12.35 2.21
C ARG A 409 -8.38 -11.87 1.37
N TRP A 410 -8.59 -10.56 1.23
CA TRP A 410 -9.68 -10.02 0.41
C TRP A 410 -9.54 -10.39 -1.07
N LEU A 411 -8.33 -10.29 -1.64
CA LEU A 411 -8.05 -10.75 -3.01
C LEU A 411 -8.45 -12.22 -3.19
N GLN A 412 -8.12 -13.09 -2.22
CA GLN A 412 -8.47 -14.51 -2.28
C GLN A 412 -9.99 -14.77 -2.26
N THR A 413 -10.81 -13.85 -1.72
CA THR A 413 -12.29 -13.98 -1.75
C THR A 413 -12.91 -13.63 -3.10
N MET A 414 -12.16 -13.03 -4.03
CA MET A 414 -12.70 -12.59 -5.33
C MET A 414 -12.92 -13.75 -6.32
N GLY A 415 -12.39 -14.93 -5.99
CA GLY A 415 -12.36 -16.10 -6.87
C GLY A 415 -11.09 -16.15 -7.73
N MET A 416 -10.84 -17.32 -8.34
CA MET A 416 -9.70 -17.54 -9.23
C MET A 416 -10.15 -17.69 -10.68
N LEU A 417 -9.23 -17.40 -11.60
CA LEU A 417 -9.41 -17.48 -13.04
C LEU A 417 -8.76 -18.76 -13.57
N GLU A 418 -9.51 -19.61 -14.25
CA GLU A 418 -9.03 -20.89 -14.77
C GLU A 418 -7.86 -20.72 -15.76
N ASN A 419 -7.98 -19.76 -16.69
CA ASN A 419 -6.98 -19.48 -17.73
C ASN A 419 -6.23 -18.16 -17.51
N GLY A 420 -6.24 -17.61 -16.30
CA GLY A 420 -5.70 -16.28 -16.02
C GLY A 420 -4.20 -16.13 -16.33
N GLN A 421 -3.43 -17.22 -16.25
CA GLN A 421 -2.01 -17.25 -16.64
C GLN A 421 -1.75 -17.04 -18.13
N GLN A 422 -2.76 -17.20 -18.99
CA GLN A 422 -2.63 -17.03 -20.44
C GLN A 422 -2.79 -15.56 -20.87
N ALA A 423 -3.16 -14.67 -19.96
CA ALA A 423 -3.26 -13.25 -20.25
C ALA A 423 -1.90 -12.68 -20.67
N PRO A 424 -1.86 -11.78 -21.68
CA PRO A 424 -0.61 -11.26 -22.19
C PRO A 424 0.11 -10.41 -21.15
N GLU A 425 1.43 -10.41 -21.23
CA GLU A 425 2.26 -9.46 -20.51
C GLU A 425 2.05 -8.05 -21.10
N VAL A 426 1.87 -7.05 -20.24
CA VAL A 426 1.63 -5.66 -20.65
C VAL A 426 2.95 -4.88 -20.66
N SER A 427 3.29 -4.30 -21.81
CA SER A 427 4.50 -3.48 -22.00
C SER A 427 4.25 -1.99 -21.75
N ALA A 428 5.32 -1.19 -21.68
CA ALA A 428 5.21 0.27 -21.58
C ALA A 428 4.57 0.92 -22.83
N GLN A 429 4.61 0.24 -23.98
CA GLN A 429 3.97 0.71 -25.21
C GLN A 429 2.46 0.53 -25.13
N ASP A 430 2.01 -0.59 -24.55
CA ASP A 430 0.59 -0.93 -24.40
C ASP A 430 -0.15 0.00 -23.45
N VAL A 431 0.57 0.78 -22.63
CA VAL A 431 0.02 1.77 -21.69
C VAL A 431 0.52 3.19 -21.94
N ALA A 432 1.01 3.49 -23.15
CA ALA A 432 1.62 4.78 -23.46
C ALA A 432 0.69 6.00 -23.22
N ASP A 433 -0.62 5.84 -23.45
CA ASP A 433 -1.69 6.82 -23.15
C ASP A 433 -1.87 7.08 -21.65
N CYS A 434 -1.51 6.10 -20.82
CA CYS A 434 -1.54 6.17 -19.36
C CYS A 434 -0.30 6.86 -18.78
N LEU A 435 0.72 7.15 -19.59
CA LEU A 435 1.98 7.75 -19.16
C LEU A 435 1.99 9.26 -19.40
N GLU A 436 2.66 9.98 -18.51
CA GLU A 436 2.99 11.40 -18.65
C GLU A 436 4.48 11.62 -18.42
N GLU A 437 4.98 12.76 -18.90
CA GLU A 437 6.33 13.21 -18.65
C GLU A 437 6.32 14.47 -17.81
N THR A 438 7.25 14.56 -16.86
CA THR A 438 7.43 15.73 -16.01
C THR A 438 8.92 15.98 -15.83
N LEU A 439 9.34 17.24 -15.92
CA LEU A 439 10.69 17.63 -15.58
C LEU A 439 10.83 17.70 -14.05
N THR A 440 11.83 17.02 -13.51
CA THR A 440 12.08 16.91 -12.07
C THR A 440 13.56 17.13 -11.77
N PRO A 441 13.98 17.31 -10.51
CA PRO A 441 15.39 17.30 -10.14
C PRO A 441 16.12 15.98 -10.42
N PHE A 442 15.39 14.87 -10.68
CA PHE A 442 15.99 13.61 -11.12
C PHE A 442 16.21 13.54 -12.63
N GLY A 443 15.71 14.51 -13.41
CA GLY A 443 15.65 14.46 -14.87
C GLY A 443 14.21 14.44 -15.39
N ARG A 444 14.04 14.12 -16.66
CA ARG A 444 12.72 13.94 -17.30
C ARG A 444 12.15 12.59 -16.89
N VAL A 445 11.19 12.61 -15.98
CA VAL A 445 10.53 11.40 -15.47
C VAL A 445 9.32 11.09 -16.33
N ARG A 446 9.25 9.87 -16.88
CA ARG A 446 8.07 9.32 -17.53
C ARG A 446 7.41 8.33 -16.56
N ALA A 447 6.15 8.55 -16.20
CA ALA A 447 5.45 7.78 -15.16
C ALA A 447 3.93 7.71 -15.38
N VAL A 448 3.25 6.81 -14.65
CA VAL A 448 1.80 6.54 -14.80
C VAL A 448 0.96 7.68 -14.22
N LYS A 449 -0.01 8.17 -14.98
CA LYS A 449 -1.03 9.16 -14.56
C LYS A 449 -1.96 8.56 -13.50
N PRO A 450 -2.69 9.38 -12.72
CA PRO A 450 -3.84 8.89 -11.96
C PRO A 450 -4.78 8.08 -12.85
N ALA A 451 -5.28 6.95 -12.34
CA ALA A 451 -6.00 5.97 -13.16
C ALA A 451 -7.51 6.27 -13.18
N GLU A 452 -8.04 6.74 -12.07
CA GLU A 452 -9.39 7.27 -11.92
C GLU A 452 -9.55 8.60 -12.67
N HIS A 453 -10.74 8.81 -13.21
CA HIS A 453 -11.14 10.05 -13.85
C HIS A 453 -12.35 10.62 -13.11
N LEU A 454 -12.21 11.86 -12.64
CA LEU A 454 -13.25 12.63 -11.98
C LEU A 454 -13.67 13.76 -12.93
N GLU A 455 -14.96 13.85 -13.26
CA GLU A 455 -15.45 14.76 -14.31
C GLU A 455 -15.17 16.24 -14.03
N ARG A 456 -15.18 16.65 -12.76
CA ARG A 456 -15.09 18.07 -12.36
C ARG A 456 -13.79 18.42 -11.66
N THR A 457 -13.23 17.47 -10.90
CA THR A 457 -11.99 17.66 -10.14
C THR A 457 -10.96 16.61 -10.55
N PRO A 458 -10.41 16.68 -11.78
CA PRO A 458 -9.47 15.68 -12.28
C PRO A 458 -8.25 15.58 -11.38
N ALA A 459 -7.81 14.34 -11.08
CA ALA A 459 -6.61 14.10 -10.29
C ALA A 459 -5.35 14.43 -11.11
N PHE A 460 -4.39 15.11 -10.48
CA PHE A 460 -3.09 15.42 -11.10
C PHE A 460 -2.02 15.68 -10.03
N TYR A 461 -0.75 15.49 -10.39
CA TYR A 461 0.37 15.78 -9.50
C TYR A 461 0.77 17.25 -9.61
N ALA A 462 0.42 18.05 -8.59
CA ALA A 462 0.73 19.49 -8.58
C ALA A 462 2.21 19.83 -8.38
N ARG A 463 3.01 18.86 -7.88
CA ARG A 463 4.45 19.01 -7.63
C ARG A 463 5.20 17.85 -8.28
N PRO A 464 6.41 18.08 -8.82
CA PRO A 464 7.27 16.98 -9.28
C PRO A 464 7.73 16.15 -8.08
N CYS A 465 8.25 14.94 -8.33
CA CYS A 465 9.01 14.23 -7.30
C CYS A 465 10.35 14.95 -7.06
N VAL A 466 10.87 14.84 -5.83
CA VAL A 466 12.13 15.45 -5.41
C VAL A 466 13.01 14.45 -4.63
N PRO A 467 14.34 14.63 -4.61
CA PRO A 467 15.23 13.88 -3.72
C PRO A 467 14.80 13.97 -2.25
N ILE A 468 15.06 12.90 -1.50
CA ILE A 468 14.78 12.88 -0.05
C ILE A 468 15.51 14.03 0.64
N GLY A 469 14.78 14.81 1.44
CA GLY A 469 15.35 15.93 2.20
C GLY A 469 15.55 17.23 1.43
N THR A 470 14.89 17.38 0.27
CA THR A 470 14.93 18.61 -0.53
C THR A 470 14.25 19.79 0.19
N ASP A 471 13.16 19.53 0.90
CA ASP A 471 12.35 20.52 1.57
C ASP A 471 12.69 20.64 3.06
N ARG A 472 12.30 21.77 3.66
CA ARG A 472 12.34 21.96 5.11
C ARG A 472 11.17 21.23 5.79
N PRO A 473 11.35 20.73 7.03
CA PRO A 473 10.29 20.08 7.81
C PRO A 473 9.33 21.12 8.43
N GLN A 474 8.67 21.91 7.59
CA GLN A 474 7.70 22.95 7.96
C GLN A 474 6.57 23.04 6.92
N TRP A 475 5.37 23.44 7.33
CA TRP A 475 4.30 23.79 6.39
C TRP A 475 4.62 25.11 5.67
N ASP A 476 4.19 25.22 4.42
CA ASP A 476 4.27 26.51 3.71
C ASP A 476 3.25 27.50 4.32
N ALA A 477 3.63 28.77 4.35
CA ALA A 477 2.86 29.86 4.96
C ALA A 477 1.66 30.27 4.10
#